data_AF-A0A5P2AVZ5-F1
#
_entry.id   AF-A0A5P2AVZ5-F1
#
_cell.length_a   1.000
_cell.length_b   1.000
_cell.length_c   1.000
_cell.angle_alpha   90.00
_cell.angle_beta   90.00
_cell.angle_gamma   90.00
#
_symmetry.space_group_name_H-M   'P 1'
#
loop_
_entity.id
_entity.type
_entity.pdbx_description
1 polymer ?
#
loop_
_entity_poly.entity_id
_entity_poly.type
_entity_poly.pdbx_seq_one_letter_code
_entity_poly.pdbx_strand_id
1 'polypeptide(L)'
;MSDRFTADPAGTARRITSLLERAGLEPEDVLRVEGEGGLAYASGLAEEEVRGLLRGELPQSDDGGADPVEERHSRVVARIVFLRRTRLRTAPDGQRRTHSLAEIAAGAGTSAQWLDKMIKTGKAPNLDHAAGIARFFGESIEFLVAPPAEALDRVLQLIHKDLLERTVARQDEDIQRLRDSGPSGSPGADLGVVGYAARALADVPDDTAQPIIALIESIARRSREERAREGGA
;
A
#
# COMPACT_ATOMS: atom_id res chain seq x y z
N MET A 1 -15.61 -4.95 20.29
CA MET A 1 -15.23 -6.03 19.36
C MET A 1 -14.85 -5.35 18.07
N SER A 2 -13.55 -5.23 17.81
CA SER A 2 -13.00 -4.43 16.73
C SER A 2 -13.47 -4.96 15.38
N ASP A 3 -14.06 -4.07 14.58
CA ASP A 3 -14.40 -4.29 13.18
C ASP A 3 -13.12 -4.75 12.47
N ARG A 4 -13.00 -6.06 12.25
CA ARG A 4 -11.84 -6.63 11.58
C ARG A 4 -12.10 -6.36 10.10
N PHE A 5 -11.74 -5.15 9.65
CA PHE A 5 -11.82 -4.75 8.25
C PHE A 5 -11.33 -5.90 7.38
N THR A 6 -12.24 -6.56 6.68
CA THR A 6 -11.89 -7.58 5.71
C THR A 6 -10.99 -6.92 4.67
N ALA A 7 -9.81 -7.49 4.44
CA ALA A 7 -8.86 -6.94 3.47
C ALA A 7 -9.55 -6.79 2.10
N ASP A 8 -9.53 -5.57 1.56
CA ASP A 8 -10.15 -5.22 0.27
C ASP A 8 -9.10 -4.56 -0.65
N PRO A 9 -8.14 -5.34 -1.17
CA PRO A 9 -7.08 -4.81 -2.01
C PRO A 9 -7.64 -4.12 -3.26
N ALA A 10 -8.71 -4.65 -3.86
CA ALA A 10 -9.33 -4.05 -5.03
C ALA A 10 -9.95 -2.68 -4.71
N GLY A 11 -10.66 -2.55 -3.59
CA GLY A 11 -11.19 -1.26 -3.15
C GLY A 11 -10.11 -0.26 -2.77
N THR A 12 -9.03 -0.70 -2.12
CA THR A 12 -7.89 0.16 -1.80
C THR A 12 -7.19 0.64 -3.08
N ALA A 13 -6.98 -0.24 -4.06
CA ALA A 13 -6.40 0.13 -5.36
C ALA A 13 -7.27 1.14 -6.12
N ARG A 14 -8.61 0.99 -6.10
CA ARG A 14 -9.53 1.99 -6.68
C ARG A 14 -9.40 3.36 -6.01
N ARG A 15 -9.31 3.39 -4.68
CA ARG A 15 -9.09 4.65 -3.93
C ARG A 15 -7.77 5.32 -4.32
N ILE A 16 -6.69 4.55 -4.41
CA ILE A 16 -5.38 5.04 -4.87
C ILE A 16 -5.48 5.62 -6.28
N THR A 17 -6.12 4.90 -7.20
CA THR A 17 -6.28 5.35 -8.60
C THR A 17 -7.01 6.69 -8.66
N SER A 18 -8.11 6.85 -7.92
CA SER A 18 -8.83 8.13 -7.84
C SER A 18 -7.99 9.28 -7.25
N LEU A 19 -7.08 8.99 -6.32
CA LEU A 19 -6.15 10.02 -5.81
C LEU A 19 -5.11 10.41 -6.86
N LEU A 20 -4.56 9.44 -7.59
CA LEU A 20 -3.57 9.68 -8.63
C LEU A 20 -4.14 10.48 -9.80
N GLU A 21 -5.36 10.15 -10.25
CA GLU A 21 -6.10 10.89 -11.27
C GLU A 21 -6.24 12.38 -10.87
N ARG A 22 -6.60 12.64 -9.60
CA ARG A 22 -6.71 14.01 -9.08
C ARG A 22 -5.37 14.73 -8.98
N ALA A 23 -4.28 13.98 -8.82
CA ALA A 23 -2.91 14.52 -8.75
C ALA A 23 -2.24 14.66 -10.13
N GLY A 24 -2.87 14.14 -11.20
CA GLY A 24 -2.27 14.08 -12.54
C GLY A 24 -1.09 13.12 -12.63
N LEU A 25 -1.10 12.04 -11.83
CA LEU A 25 -0.08 11.00 -11.81
C LEU A 25 -0.61 9.73 -12.47
N GLU A 26 0.25 9.01 -13.17
CA GLU A 26 -0.12 7.76 -13.83
C GLU A 26 -0.19 6.60 -12.82
N PRO A 27 -1.27 5.80 -12.81
CA PRO A 27 -1.39 4.65 -11.92
C PRO A 27 -0.26 3.63 -12.05
N GLU A 28 0.30 3.47 -13.26
CA GLU A 28 1.35 2.49 -13.54
C GLU A 28 2.66 2.77 -12.79
N ASP A 29 2.94 4.03 -12.48
CA ASP A 29 4.14 4.43 -11.73
C ASP A 29 4.08 4.00 -10.26
N VAL A 30 2.85 3.86 -9.72
CA VAL A 30 2.62 3.63 -8.29
C VAL A 30 2.10 2.22 -8.01
N LEU A 31 1.25 1.69 -8.87
CA LEU A 31 0.63 0.36 -8.75
C LEU A 31 1.31 -0.70 -9.63
N ARG A 32 2.59 -0.49 -9.97
CA ARG A 32 3.39 -1.46 -10.73
C ARG A 32 3.43 -2.81 -10.03
N VAL A 33 3.03 -3.87 -10.73
CA VAL A 33 2.97 -5.24 -10.18
C VAL A 33 4.37 -5.85 -10.03
N GLU A 34 5.18 -5.73 -11.07
CA GLU A 34 6.41 -6.50 -11.27
C GLU A 34 7.65 -5.79 -10.70
N GLY A 35 8.79 -6.47 -10.67
CA GLY A 35 10.11 -5.89 -10.39
C GLY A 35 10.37 -5.39 -8.95
N GLU A 36 11.59 -4.92 -8.69
CA GLU A 36 12.01 -4.41 -7.38
C GLU A 36 11.23 -3.14 -7.03
N GLY A 37 10.58 -3.13 -5.87
CA GLY A 37 9.65 -2.06 -5.46
C GLY A 37 8.23 -2.16 -6.03
N GLY A 38 7.92 -3.20 -6.82
CA GLY A 38 6.55 -3.49 -7.26
C GLY A 38 5.71 -4.17 -6.18
N LEU A 39 4.40 -4.28 -6.43
CA LEU A 39 3.44 -4.87 -5.50
C LEU A 39 3.75 -6.33 -5.18
N ALA A 40 4.20 -7.12 -6.16
CA ALA A 40 4.60 -8.52 -5.93
C ALA A 40 5.83 -8.60 -5.00
N TYR A 41 6.82 -7.74 -5.23
CA TYR A 41 8.03 -7.65 -4.42
C TYR A 41 7.75 -7.26 -2.96
N ALA A 42 6.85 -6.30 -2.76
CA ALA A 42 6.49 -5.77 -1.44
C ALA A 42 5.52 -6.68 -0.66
N SER A 43 4.64 -7.41 -1.35
CA SER A 43 3.65 -8.30 -0.72
C SER A 43 4.14 -9.75 -0.56
N GLY A 44 5.15 -10.15 -1.33
CA GLY A 44 5.64 -11.53 -1.36
C GLY A 44 4.73 -12.50 -2.13
N LEU A 45 3.83 -11.97 -2.95
CA LEU A 45 2.90 -12.76 -3.76
C LEU A 45 3.42 -12.96 -5.19
N ALA A 46 2.89 -13.97 -5.87
CA ALA A 46 3.10 -14.12 -7.31
C ALA A 46 2.41 -12.98 -8.07
N GLU A 47 2.95 -12.58 -9.20
CA GLU A 47 2.42 -11.44 -9.97
C GLU A 47 0.99 -11.71 -10.44
N GLU A 48 0.68 -12.94 -10.84
CA GLU A 48 -0.66 -13.38 -11.25
C GLU A 48 -1.66 -13.28 -10.09
N GLU A 49 -1.25 -13.66 -8.89
CA GLU A 49 -2.06 -13.57 -7.67
C GLU A 49 -2.33 -12.10 -7.31
N VAL A 50 -1.33 -11.22 -7.43
CA VAL A 50 -1.51 -9.77 -7.28
C VAL A 50 -2.50 -9.24 -8.32
N ARG A 51 -2.33 -9.56 -9.60
CA ARG A 51 -3.23 -9.12 -10.68
C ARG A 51 -4.67 -9.60 -10.42
N GLY A 52 -4.86 -10.83 -9.96
CA GLY A 52 -6.18 -11.36 -9.60
C GLY A 52 -6.82 -10.61 -8.43
N LEU A 53 -6.08 -10.43 -7.33
CA LEU A 53 -6.57 -9.69 -6.17
C LEU A 53 -6.91 -8.23 -6.48
N LEU A 54 -6.15 -7.57 -7.35
CA LEU A 54 -6.46 -6.21 -7.82
C LEU A 54 -7.76 -6.15 -8.64
N ARG A 55 -8.12 -7.23 -9.35
CA ARG A 55 -9.42 -7.39 -10.03
C ARG A 55 -10.56 -7.78 -9.07
N GLY A 56 -10.26 -8.05 -7.80
CA GLY A 56 -11.23 -8.54 -6.82
C GLY A 56 -11.50 -10.04 -6.92
N GLU A 57 -10.63 -10.79 -7.60
CA GLU A 57 -10.70 -12.24 -7.62
C GLU A 57 -10.21 -12.80 -6.28
N LEU A 58 -10.95 -13.76 -5.73
CA LEU A 58 -10.49 -14.50 -4.56
C LEU A 58 -9.39 -15.48 -4.99
N PRO A 59 -8.38 -15.73 -4.14
CA PRO A 59 -7.42 -16.79 -4.39
C PRO A 59 -8.19 -18.09 -4.63
N GLN A 60 -7.86 -18.78 -5.72
CA GLN A 60 -8.39 -20.11 -5.97
C GLN A 60 -7.86 -21.00 -4.83
N SER A 61 -8.71 -21.32 -3.85
CA SER A 61 -8.47 -22.51 -3.02
C SER A 61 -8.50 -23.67 -3.99
N ASP A 62 -7.44 -24.48 -4.08
CA ASP A 62 -7.54 -25.74 -4.80
C ASP A 62 -8.67 -26.54 -4.10
N ASP A 63 -9.84 -26.62 -4.74
CA ASP A 63 -10.99 -27.44 -4.31
C ASP A 63 -10.67 -28.95 -4.27
N GLY A 64 -9.40 -29.33 -4.49
CA GLY A 64 -8.83 -30.67 -4.49
C GLY A 64 -8.54 -31.28 -3.12
N GLY A 65 -9.20 -30.82 -2.05
CA GLY A 65 -9.15 -31.49 -0.73
C GLY A 65 -7.82 -31.39 0.02
N ALA A 66 -6.97 -30.40 -0.31
CA ALA A 66 -5.74 -30.15 0.45
C ALA A 66 -6.05 -29.64 1.86
N ASP A 67 -5.28 -30.07 2.86
CA ASP A 67 -5.42 -29.60 4.24
C ASP A 67 -5.10 -28.09 4.32
N PRO A 68 -6.01 -27.24 4.85
CA PRO A 68 -5.76 -25.80 5.01
C PRO A 68 -4.45 -25.47 5.76
N VAL A 69 -3.99 -26.36 6.65
CA VAL A 69 -2.72 -26.20 7.35
C VAL A 69 -1.53 -26.42 6.40
N GLU A 70 -1.60 -27.42 5.54
CA GLU A 70 -0.57 -27.71 4.54
C GLU A 70 -0.47 -26.61 3.48
N GLU A 71 -1.60 -26.04 3.07
CA GLU A 71 -1.63 -24.89 2.16
C GLU A 71 -0.96 -23.67 2.80
N ARG A 72 -1.28 -23.39 4.08
CA ARG A 72 -0.61 -22.33 4.84
C ARG A 72 0.88 -22.58 4.97
N HIS A 73 1.30 -23.81 5.23
CA HIS A 73 2.71 -24.16 5.33
C HIS A 73 3.45 -23.92 4.01
N SER A 74 2.87 -24.40 2.91
CA SER A 74 3.41 -24.24 1.57
C SER A 74 3.55 -22.76 1.20
N ARG A 75 2.57 -21.92 1.56
CA ARG A 75 2.62 -20.47 1.35
C ARG A 75 3.77 -19.79 2.10
N VAL A 76 3.97 -20.15 3.37
CA VAL A 76 5.08 -19.62 4.17
C VAL A 76 6.42 -20.00 3.54
N VAL A 77 6.59 -21.27 3.15
CA VAL A 77 7.83 -21.73 2.50
C VAL A 77 8.03 -21.03 1.14
N ALA A 78 6.98 -20.90 0.33
CA ALA A 78 7.04 -20.20 -0.95
C ALA A 78 7.49 -18.75 -0.78
N ARG A 79 7.02 -18.05 0.24
CA ARG A 79 7.45 -16.68 0.56
C ARG A 79 8.89 -16.58 1.05
N ILE A 80 9.38 -17.57 1.80
CA ILE A 80 10.81 -17.62 2.18
C ILE A 80 11.68 -17.80 0.92
N VAL A 81 11.27 -18.70 0.02
CA VAL A 81 11.96 -18.89 -1.27
C VAL A 81 11.89 -17.63 -2.13
N PHE A 82 10.75 -16.94 -2.12
CA PHE A 82 10.57 -15.66 -2.80
C PHE A 82 11.56 -14.61 -2.29
N LEU A 83 11.65 -14.41 -0.97
CA LEU A 83 12.61 -13.48 -0.36
C LEU A 83 14.04 -13.79 -0.79
N ARG A 84 14.45 -15.07 -0.75
CA ARG A 84 15.79 -15.48 -1.17
C ARG A 84 16.07 -15.15 -2.65
N ARG A 85 15.06 -15.25 -3.51
CA ARG A 85 15.16 -14.97 -4.95
C ARG A 85 15.18 -13.48 -5.27
N THR A 86 14.44 -12.67 -4.52
CA THR A 86 14.22 -11.25 -4.86
C THR A 86 15.09 -10.29 -4.05
N ARG A 87 15.40 -10.61 -2.79
CA ARG A 87 16.26 -9.80 -1.92
C ARG A 87 17.71 -10.15 -2.16
N LEU A 88 18.25 -9.60 -3.25
CA LEU A 88 19.63 -9.84 -3.66
C LEU A 88 20.60 -8.97 -2.87
N ARG A 89 21.73 -9.54 -2.49
CA ARG A 89 22.85 -8.77 -1.93
C ARG A 89 23.76 -8.28 -3.05
N THR A 90 24.28 -7.08 -2.88
CA THR A 90 25.40 -6.58 -3.69
C THR A 90 26.69 -7.17 -3.14
N ALA A 91 27.38 -7.98 -3.93
CA ALA A 91 28.67 -8.53 -3.58
C ALA A 91 29.80 -7.50 -3.76
N PRO A 92 31.01 -7.73 -3.20
CA PRO A 92 32.11 -6.76 -3.29
C PRO A 92 32.55 -6.41 -4.73
N ASP A 93 32.27 -7.30 -5.68
CA ASP A 93 32.49 -7.11 -7.12
C ASP A 93 31.33 -6.37 -7.82
N GLY A 94 30.39 -5.80 -7.06
CA GLY A 94 29.22 -5.08 -7.56
C GLY A 94 28.10 -5.99 -8.10
N GLN A 95 28.30 -7.30 -8.17
CA GLN A 95 27.31 -8.23 -8.71
C GLN A 95 26.19 -8.50 -7.69
N ARG A 96 24.95 -8.53 -8.18
CA ARG A 96 23.76 -8.89 -7.39
C ARG A 96 23.66 -10.41 -7.30
N ARG A 97 23.61 -10.97 -6.09
CA ARG A 97 23.56 -12.42 -5.85
C ARG A 97 22.54 -12.78 -4.78
N THR A 98 21.97 -13.98 -4.87
CA THR A 98 21.09 -14.51 -3.82
C THR A 98 21.89 -14.83 -2.56
N HIS A 99 21.26 -14.70 -1.39
CA HIS A 99 21.83 -15.20 -0.15
C HIS A 99 21.94 -16.74 -0.18
N SER A 100 23.07 -17.26 0.30
CA SER A 100 23.26 -18.68 0.56
C SER A 100 22.41 -19.14 1.76
N LEU A 101 22.10 -20.43 1.82
CA LEU A 101 21.39 -20.99 2.98
C LEU A 101 22.20 -20.83 4.27
N ALA A 102 23.53 -20.87 4.19
CA ALA A 102 24.42 -20.66 5.34
C ALA A 102 24.32 -19.23 5.88
N GLU A 103 24.33 -18.22 5.01
CA GLU A 103 24.16 -16.81 5.41
C GLU A 103 22.79 -16.58 6.07
N ILE A 104 21.72 -17.10 5.47
CA ILE A 104 20.36 -16.99 6.02
C ILE A 104 20.28 -17.68 7.37
N ALA A 105 20.81 -18.90 7.48
CA ALA A 105 20.77 -19.68 8.70
C ALA A 105 21.48 -18.97 9.87
N ALA A 106 22.67 -18.44 9.60
CA ALA A 106 23.44 -17.68 10.59
C ALA A 106 22.68 -16.45 11.08
N GLY A 107 22.08 -15.68 10.16
CA GLY A 107 21.30 -14.50 10.53
C GLY A 107 19.95 -14.80 11.20
N ALA A 108 19.35 -15.96 10.92
CA ALA A 108 18.08 -16.39 11.50
C ALA A 108 18.23 -17.21 12.80
N GLY A 109 19.46 -17.57 13.21
CA GLY A 109 19.71 -18.43 14.36
C GLY A 109 19.32 -19.89 14.13
N THR A 110 19.49 -20.40 12.91
CA THR A 110 19.12 -21.78 12.51
C THR A 110 20.29 -22.48 11.81
N SER A 111 20.08 -23.69 11.27
CA SER A 111 21.10 -24.41 10.48
C SER A 111 20.77 -24.44 8.98
N ALA A 112 21.80 -24.40 8.13
CA ALA A 112 21.62 -24.46 6.68
C ALA A 112 20.95 -25.77 6.21
N GLN A 113 21.26 -26.89 6.88
CA GLN A 113 20.64 -28.19 6.61
C GLN A 113 19.15 -28.19 6.97
N TRP A 114 18.77 -27.51 8.05
CA TRP A 114 17.36 -27.36 8.42
C TRP A 114 16.59 -26.52 7.40
N LEU A 115 17.16 -25.40 6.92
CA LEU A 115 16.56 -24.60 5.84
C LEU A 115 16.40 -25.40 4.54
N ASP A 116 17.42 -26.16 4.14
CA ASP A 116 17.36 -27.02 2.96
C ASP A 116 16.24 -28.07 3.08
N LYS A 117 16.13 -28.73 4.24
CA LYS A 117 15.05 -29.68 4.53
C LYS A 117 13.68 -29.01 4.51
N MET A 118 13.55 -27.82 5.10
CA MET A 118 12.31 -27.04 5.11
C MET A 118 11.84 -26.74 3.68
N ILE A 119 12.73 -26.25 2.82
CA ILE A 119 12.43 -25.97 1.41
C ILE A 119 12.02 -27.24 0.66
N LYS A 120 12.75 -28.36 0.84
CA LYS A 120 12.47 -29.63 0.17
C LYS A 120 11.15 -30.28 0.60
N THR A 121 10.76 -30.10 1.86
CA THR A 121 9.59 -30.77 2.43
C THR A 121 8.34 -29.91 2.43
N GLY A 122 8.45 -28.61 2.15
CA GLY A 122 7.32 -27.67 2.23
C GLY A 122 6.78 -27.44 3.65
N LYS A 123 7.41 -28.02 4.68
CA LYS A 123 6.98 -27.88 6.07
C LYS A 123 7.41 -26.52 6.59
N ALA A 124 6.44 -25.68 6.95
CA ALA A 124 6.74 -24.37 7.48
C ALA A 124 7.53 -24.43 8.80
N PRO A 125 8.36 -23.41 9.05
CA PRO A 125 9.02 -23.25 10.31
C PRO A 125 8.03 -22.88 11.43
N ASN A 126 8.46 -23.02 12.69
CA ASN A 126 7.75 -22.39 13.80
C ASN A 126 7.84 -20.85 13.69
N LEU A 127 7.03 -20.14 14.50
CA LEU A 127 6.95 -18.68 14.43
C LEU A 127 8.27 -17.98 14.74
N ASP A 128 9.07 -18.50 15.68
CA ASP A 128 10.35 -17.89 16.06
C ASP A 128 11.35 -17.94 14.92
N HIS A 129 11.50 -19.11 14.28
CA HIS A 129 12.37 -19.24 13.12
C HIS A 129 11.84 -18.46 11.92
N ALA A 130 10.52 -18.42 11.70
CA ALA A 130 9.90 -17.57 10.67
C ALA A 130 10.25 -16.10 10.88
N ALA A 131 10.12 -15.59 12.12
CA ALA A 131 10.47 -14.22 12.48
C ALA A 131 11.97 -13.95 12.29
N GLY A 132 12.84 -14.89 12.65
CA GLY A 132 14.29 -14.81 12.40
C GLY A 132 14.62 -14.68 10.92
N ILE A 133 14.01 -15.50 10.07
CA ILE A 133 14.19 -15.46 8.62
C ILE A 133 13.66 -14.16 8.03
N ALA A 134 12.46 -13.71 8.41
CA ALA A 134 11.90 -12.44 7.94
C ALA A 134 12.83 -11.27 8.29
N ARG A 135 13.28 -11.20 9.54
CA ARG A 135 14.18 -10.15 10.02
C ARG A 135 15.52 -10.13 9.29
N PHE A 136 16.07 -11.30 8.95
CA PHE A 136 17.29 -11.37 8.13
C PHE A 136 17.14 -10.64 6.79
N PHE A 137 15.96 -10.70 6.18
CA PHE A 137 15.65 -9.98 4.93
C PHE A 137 15.12 -8.56 5.14
N GLY A 138 15.08 -8.06 6.38
CA GLY A 138 14.53 -6.74 6.72
C GLY A 138 13.00 -6.68 6.70
N GLU A 139 12.32 -7.83 6.72
CA GLU A 139 10.85 -7.93 6.67
C GLU A 139 10.28 -8.32 8.04
N SER A 140 8.97 -8.11 8.22
CA SER A 140 8.23 -8.56 9.40
C SER A 140 7.67 -9.98 9.22
N ILE A 141 7.30 -10.65 10.31
CA ILE A 141 6.74 -12.01 10.23
C ILE A 141 5.41 -12.03 9.44
N GLU A 142 4.65 -10.94 9.48
CA GLU A 142 3.40 -10.75 8.73
C GLU A 142 3.62 -10.81 7.22
N PHE A 143 4.84 -10.54 6.71
CA PHE A 143 5.18 -10.80 5.32
C PHE A 143 5.01 -12.28 4.98
N LEU A 144 5.47 -13.16 5.87
CA LEU A 144 5.46 -14.61 5.66
C LEU A 144 4.09 -15.23 5.89
N VAL A 145 3.37 -14.79 6.93
CA VAL A 145 2.19 -15.53 7.43
C VAL A 145 0.83 -14.96 7.01
N ALA A 146 0.77 -13.70 6.55
CA ALA A 146 -0.52 -13.05 6.25
C ALA A 146 -1.23 -13.74 5.06
N PRO A 147 -2.55 -13.93 5.09
CA PRO A 147 -3.30 -14.34 3.89
C PRO A 147 -2.99 -13.44 2.68
N PRO A 148 -3.14 -13.92 1.44
CA PRO A 148 -2.79 -13.14 0.25
C PRO A 148 -3.46 -11.78 0.17
N ALA A 149 -4.77 -11.70 0.40
CA ALA A 149 -5.52 -10.45 0.39
C ALA A 149 -4.99 -9.46 1.45
N GLU A 150 -4.72 -9.93 2.67
CA GLU A 150 -4.17 -9.10 3.74
C GLU A 150 -2.74 -8.63 3.45
N ALA A 151 -1.91 -9.49 2.85
CA ALA A 151 -0.54 -9.14 2.48
C ALA A 151 -0.49 -8.03 1.42
N LEU A 152 -1.35 -8.11 0.41
CA LEU A 152 -1.45 -7.08 -0.63
C LEU A 152 -2.11 -5.80 -0.11
N ASP A 153 -3.22 -5.91 0.63
CA ASP A 153 -3.92 -4.73 1.16
C ASP A 153 -3.01 -3.94 2.10
N ARG A 154 -2.21 -4.60 2.95
CA ARG A 154 -1.20 -3.90 3.79
C ARG A 154 -0.26 -3.02 2.96
N VAL A 155 0.25 -3.53 1.83
CA VAL A 155 1.13 -2.76 0.94
C VAL A 155 0.37 -1.57 0.33
N LEU A 156 -0.85 -1.82 -0.17
CA LEU A 156 -1.68 -0.77 -0.76
C LEU A 156 -2.07 0.31 0.26
N GLN A 157 -2.34 -0.04 1.52
CA GLN A 157 -2.62 0.92 2.58
C GLN A 157 -1.42 1.82 2.88
N LEU A 158 -0.19 1.28 2.83
CA LEU A 158 1.03 2.09 2.98
C LEU A 158 1.19 3.08 1.81
N ILE A 159 0.95 2.62 0.58
CA ILE A 159 0.96 3.48 -0.62
C ILE A 159 -0.11 4.57 -0.52
N HIS A 160 -1.34 4.19 -0.15
CA HIS A 160 -2.46 5.10 0.00
C HIS A 160 -2.17 6.18 1.05
N LYS A 161 -1.61 5.78 2.20
CA LYS A 161 -1.21 6.72 3.25
C LYS A 161 -0.13 7.70 2.78
N ASP A 162 0.95 7.20 2.16
CA ASP A 162 2.04 8.05 1.64
C ASP A 162 1.53 9.04 0.58
N LEU A 163 0.63 8.62 -0.31
CA LEU A 163 -0.01 9.51 -1.28
C LEU A 163 -0.85 10.60 -0.62
N LEU A 164 -1.63 10.26 0.42
CA LEU A 164 -2.40 11.24 1.17
C LEU A 164 -1.49 12.26 1.85
N GLU A 165 -0.42 11.80 2.51
CA GLU A 165 0.56 12.67 3.18
C GLU A 165 1.22 13.64 2.17
N ARG A 166 1.63 13.15 1.00
CA ARG A 166 2.19 13.99 -0.07
C ARG A 166 1.18 14.99 -0.64
N THR A 167 -0.08 14.58 -0.77
CA THR A 167 -1.15 15.45 -1.27
C THR A 167 -1.41 16.59 -0.30
N VAL A 168 -1.46 16.31 1.01
CA VAL A 168 -1.63 17.32 2.06
C VAL A 168 -0.43 18.27 2.07
N ALA A 169 0.80 17.75 2.06
CA ALA A 169 2.01 18.58 2.04
C ALA A 169 2.03 19.54 0.84
N ARG A 170 1.63 19.08 -0.34
CA ARG A 170 1.55 19.93 -1.54
C ARG A 170 0.48 21.02 -1.41
N GLN A 171 -0.67 20.70 -0.80
CA GLN A 171 -1.72 21.68 -0.54
C GLN A 171 -1.26 22.75 0.46
N ASP A 172 -0.56 22.35 1.51
CA ASP A 172 0.00 23.28 2.50
C ASP A 172 1.02 24.23 1.87
N GLU A 173 1.89 23.72 0.98
CA GLU A 173 2.82 24.54 0.20
C GLU A 173 2.10 25.54 -0.71
N ASP A 174 1.03 25.11 -1.40
CA ASP A 174 0.25 25.99 -2.28
C ASP A 174 -0.47 27.10 -1.47
N ILE A 175 -1.03 26.77 -0.30
CA ILE A 175 -1.62 27.74 0.62
C ILE A 175 -0.57 28.74 1.10
N GLN A 176 0.62 28.26 1.47
CA GLN A 176 1.71 29.12 1.92
C GLN A 176 2.18 30.07 0.80
N ARG A 177 2.35 29.58 -0.44
CA ARG A 177 2.67 30.42 -1.60
C ARG A 177 1.61 31.49 -1.84
N LEU A 178 0.32 31.16 -1.69
CA LEU A 178 -0.77 32.12 -1.85
C LEU A 178 -0.72 33.21 -0.77
N ARG A 179 -0.41 32.86 0.48
CA ARG A 179 -0.17 33.81 1.57
C ARG A 179 1.02 34.71 1.29
N ASP A 180 2.14 34.13 0.87
CA ASP A 180 3.39 34.84 0.60
C ASP A 180 3.30 35.78 -0.64
N SER A 181 2.40 35.48 -1.58
CA SER A 181 2.21 36.27 -2.81
C SER A 181 1.51 37.63 -2.59
N GLY A 182 1.01 37.91 -1.40
CA GLY A 182 0.48 39.22 -0.99
C GLY A 182 -0.75 39.74 -1.77
N PRO A 183 -1.33 40.90 -1.37
CA PRO A 183 -2.60 41.41 -1.89
C PRO A 183 -2.53 42.16 -3.23
N SER A 184 -1.35 42.29 -3.85
CA SER A 184 -1.08 43.35 -4.85
C SER A 184 -1.28 42.98 -6.33
N GLY A 185 -1.81 41.80 -6.66
CA GLY A 185 -2.21 41.46 -8.02
C GLY A 185 -3.72 41.58 -8.20
N SER A 186 -4.20 42.44 -9.13
CA SER A 186 -5.60 42.38 -9.59
C SER A 186 -5.98 40.94 -9.94
N PRO A 187 -7.23 40.50 -9.70
CA PRO A 187 -7.62 39.10 -9.89
C PRO A 187 -7.43 38.74 -11.36
N GLY A 188 -6.38 37.97 -11.65
CA GLY A 188 -6.26 37.28 -12.93
C GLY A 188 -7.39 36.25 -13.00
N ALA A 189 -8.09 36.23 -14.14
CA ALA A 189 -9.24 35.37 -14.42
C ALA A 189 -8.97 33.85 -14.36
N ASP A 190 -7.78 33.43 -13.91
CA ASP A 190 -7.32 32.05 -13.87
C ASP A 190 -7.55 31.34 -12.52
N LEU A 191 -7.86 32.08 -11.45
CA LEU A 191 -8.21 31.45 -10.16
C LEU A 191 -9.63 30.88 -10.22
N GLY A 192 -9.73 29.56 -10.44
CA GLY A 192 -10.99 28.83 -10.25
C GLY A 192 -11.54 28.98 -8.82
N VAL A 193 -12.80 28.56 -8.60
CA VAL A 193 -13.54 28.72 -7.33
C VAL A 193 -12.75 28.26 -6.09
N VAL A 194 -11.97 27.18 -6.23
CA VAL A 194 -11.12 26.63 -5.15
C VAL A 194 -9.97 27.58 -4.81
N GLY A 195 -9.32 28.18 -5.81
CA GLY A 195 -8.25 29.16 -5.61
C GLY A 195 -8.76 30.45 -4.98
N TYR A 196 -9.97 30.88 -5.34
CA TYR A 196 -10.63 32.02 -4.71
C TYR A 196 -10.96 31.74 -3.23
N ALA A 197 -11.54 30.57 -2.94
CA ALA A 197 -11.89 30.17 -1.58
C ALA A 197 -10.64 30.04 -0.68
N ALA A 198 -9.57 29.42 -1.19
CA ALA A 198 -8.30 29.30 -0.47
C ALA A 198 -7.71 30.67 -0.14
N ARG A 199 -7.72 31.61 -1.10
CA ARG A 199 -7.25 32.98 -0.87
C ARG A 199 -8.11 33.74 0.13
N ALA A 200 -9.44 33.61 0.04
CA ALA A 200 -10.35 34.28 0.97
C ALA A 200 -10.22 33.78 2.41
N LEU A 201 -9.85 32.51 2.61
CA LEU A 201 -9.63 31.92 3.93
C LEU A 201 -8.19 32.12 4.46
N ALA A 202 -7.23 32.45 3.59
CA ALA A 202 -5.82 32.57 3.95
C ALA A 202 -5.55 33.60 5.06
N ASP A 203 -6.34 34.68 5.11
CA ASP A 203 -6.21 35.80 6.05
C ASP A 203 -7.22 35.73 7.21
N VAL A 204 -8.03 34.67 7.28
CA VAL A 204 -9.06 34.51 8.31
C VAL A 204 -8.48 33.72 9.48
N PRO A 205 -8.62 34.20 10.74
CA PRO A 205 -8.21 33.42 11.91
C PRO A 205 -8.92 32.06 11.95
N ASP A 206 -8.22 30.99 12.36
CA ASP A 206 -8.73 29.61 12.33
C ASP A 206 -10.08 29.46 13.03
N ASP A 207 -10.27 30.12 14.18
CA ASP A 207 -11.53 30.14 14.93
C ASP A 207 -12.72 30.68 14.12
N THR A 208 -12.44 31.51 13.11
CA THR A 208 -13.41 32.11 12.19
C THR A 208 -13.52 31.31 10.88
N ALA A 209 -12.45 30.65 10.45
CA ALA A 209 -12.45 29.82 9.25
C ALA A 209 -13.22 28.50 9.46
N GLN A 210 -13.10 27.89 10.64
CA GLN A 210 -13.70 26.57 10.93
C GLN A 210 -15.23 26.50 10.75
N PRO A 211 -16.02 27.48 11.25
CA PRO A 211 -17.47 27.50 11.02
C PRO A 211 -17.84 27.65 9.54
N ILE A 212 -17.04 28.40 8.76
CA ILE A 212 -17.28 28.63 7.34
C ILE A 212 -17.00 27.35 6.55
N ILE A 213 -15.90 26.66 6.85
CA ILE A 213 -15.56 25.36 6.26
C ILE A 213 -16.66 24.34 6.55
N ALA A 214 -17.11 24.23 7.81
CA ALA A 214 -18.18 23.33 8.20
C ALA A 214 -19.52 23.62 7.48
N LEU A 215 -19.83 24.89 7.24
CA LEU A 215 -21.01 25.29 6.47
C LEU A 215 -20.90 24.86 5.00
N ILE A 216 -19.74 25.09 4.36
CA ILE A 216 -19.48 24.69 2.97
C ILE A 216 -19.61 23.17 2.83
N GLU A 217 -19.03 22.40 3.75
CA GLU A 217 -19.13 20.94 3.75
C GLU A 217 -20.58 20.46 3.93
N SER A 218 -21.34 21.10 4.82
CA SER A 218 -22.77 20.81 5.03
C SER A 218 -23.61 21.06 3.77
N ILE A 219 -23.37 22.17 3.08
CA ILE A 219 -24.04 22.52 1.81
C ILE A 219 -23.64 21.51 0.72
N ALA A 220 -22.35 21.19 0.60
CA ALA A 220 -21.85 20.25 -0.39
C ALA A 220 -22.43 18.84 -0.17
N ARG A 221 -22.57 18.41 1.08
CA ARG A 221 -23.23 17.14 1.43
C ARG A 221 -24.69 17.14 1.04
N ARG A 222 -25.46 18.19 1.39
CA ARG A 222 -26.88 18.31 1.05
C ARG A 222 -27.12 18.29 -0.46
N SER A 223 -26.28 19.01 -1.23
CA SER A 223 -26.38 19.03 -2.69
C SER A 223 -26.09 17.67 -3.33
N ARG A 224 -25.17 16.86 -2.77
CA ARG A 224 -24.93 15.48 -3.22
C ARG A 224 -26.13 14.58 -2.94
N GLU A 225 -26.71 14.70 -1.75
CA GLU A 225 -27.92 13.95 -1.36
C GLU A 225 -29.13 14.31 -2.24
N GLU A 226 -29.28 15.58 -2.63
CA GLU A 226 -30.34 16.04 -3.55
C GLU A 226 -30.15 15.48 -4.96
N ARG A 227 -28.94 15.56 -5.53
CA ARG A 227 -28.64 14.96 -6.85
C ARG A 227 -28.82 13.44 -6.87
N ALA A 228 -28.53 12.76 -5.77
CA ALA A 228 -28.75 11.32 -5.65
C ALA A 228 -30.25 10.96 -5.61
N ARG A 229 -31.12 11.86 -5.11
CA ARG A 229 -32.58 11.69 -5.16
C ARG A 229 -33.16 12.02 -6.54
N GLU A 230 -32.61 13.01 -7.22
CA GLU A 230 -33.07 13.44 -8.55
C GLU A 230 -32.62 12.51 -9.69
N GLY A 231 -31.44 11.88 -9.58
CA GLY A 231 -30.95 10.91 -10.56
C GLY A 231 -31.47 9.47 -10.38
N GLY A 232 -32.30 9.24 -9.36
CA GLY A 232 -32.91 7.94 -9.04
C GLY A 232 -34.41 7.85 -9.39
N ALA A 233 -34.94 8.81 -10.16
CA ALA A 233 -36.32 8.86 -10.64
C ALA A 233 -36.40 8.61 -12.16
#